data_AF-A0A226DVS9-F1
#
_entry.id   AF-A0A226DVS9-F1
#
_cell.length_a   1.000
_cell.length_b   1.000
_cell.length_c   1.000
_cell.angle_alpha   90.00
_cell.angle_beta   90.00
_cell.angle_gamma   90.00
#
_symmetry.space_group_name_H-M   'P 1'
#
loop_
_entity.id
_entity.type
_entity.pdbx_description
1 polymer ?
#
loop_
_entity_poly.entity_id
_entity_poly.type
_entity_poly.pdbx_seq_one_letter_code
_entity_poly.pdbx_strand_id
1 'polypeptide(L)'
;MDIKDVNLIKHNLSCGSMYRCLPVKWDTNQDQIVVRDPKAQRVVRWSLLLNAFAVLARIFIIFSHELNLLEQAEAAIAMASYAMSFLIRLDIPVDHGAVHLVNYLIRQPVEKYAELTSHLISGVVVALTYFSPCQPILLSFLLCCPNHSFLCCIQWNLTKRVIQVFLGLVEFILFQQMTVGSLYYFLTVMLQGISFLWMSCQAFLKSWKSKGSIVEGTCHVGTIWAKA
;
A
#
# COMPACT_ATOMS: atom_id res chain seq x y z
N MET A 1 -1.62 21.72 -7.72
CA MET A 1 -0.65 20.92 -6.94
C MET A 1 0.53 21.81 -6.62
N ASP A 2 0.91 21.93 -5.36
CA ASP A 2 2.10 22.71 -4.96
C ASP A 2 3.36 21.96 -5.43
N ILE A 3 4.46 22.68 -5.67
CA ILE A 3 5.77 22.09 -5.99
C ILE A 3 6.19 21.08 -4.90
N LYS A 4 5.75 21.33 -3.66
CA LYS A 4 5.96 20.44 -2.51
C LYS A 4 5.34 19.06 -2.70
N ASP A 5 4.09 18.98 -3.14
CA ASP A 5 3.37 17.70 -3.29
C ASP A 5 4.03 16.84 -4.38
N VAL A 6 4.46 17.46 -5.49
CA VAL A 6 5.17 16.77 -6.57
C VAL A 6 6.51 16.20 -6.08
N ASN A 7 7.23 16.96 -5.26
CA ASN A 7 8.48 16.49 -4.66
C ASN A 7 8.26 15.31 -3.73
N LEU A 8 7.15 15.25 -3.00
CA LEU A 8 6.82 14.10 -2.15
C LEU A 8 6.50 12.85 -2.98
N ILE A 9 5.76 12.98 -4.08
CA ILE A 9 5.55 11.88 -5.02
C ILE A 9 6.88 11.39 -5.61
N LYS A 10 7.74 12.32 -6.07
CA LYS A 10 9.09 12.00 -6.57
C LYS A 10 9.92 11.26 -5.52
N HIS A 11 9.87 11.70 -4.27
CA HIS A 11 10.55 11.06 -3.15
C HIS A 11 10.04 9.64 -2.91
N ASN A 12 8.72 9.44 -2.80
CA ASN A 12 8.12 8.12 -2.60
C ASN A 12 8.43 7.15 -3.75
N LEU A 13 8.39 7.63 -5.00
CA LEU A 13 8.79 6.84 -6.17
C LEU A 13 10.28 6.48 -6.16
N SER A 14 11.14 7.40 -5.69
CA SER A 14 12.57 7.15 -5.51
C SER A 14 12.83 6.09 -4.43
N CYS A 15 12.14 6.18 -3.29
CA CYS A 15 12.18 5.15 -2.24
C CYS A 15 11.73 3.79 -2.77
N GLY A 16 10.60 3.74 -3.49
CA GLY A 16 10.10 2.50 -4.09
C GLY A 16 11.01 1.93 -5.19
N SER A 17 11.74 2.81 -5.89
CA SER A 17 12.80 2.44 -6.83
C SER A 17 13.97 1.76 -6.12
N MET A 18 14.44 2.35 -5.00
CA MET A 18 15.54 1.85 -4.20
C MET A 18 15.26 0.43 -3.68
N TYR A 19 14.06 0.20 -3.15
CA TYR A 19 13.64 -1.11 -2.67
C TYR A 19 13.16 -2.08 -3.75
N ARG A 20 13.11 -1.63 -5.02
CA ARG A 20 12.61 -2.40 -6.18
C ARG A 20 11.21 -2.99 -5.95
N CYS A 21 10.36 -2.27 -5.23
CA CYS A 21 9.00 -2.70 -4.87
C CYS A 21 7.93 -2.07 -5.76
N LEU A 22 8.28 -1.06 -6.55
CA LEU A 22 7.35 -0.37 -7.45
C LEU A 22 7.61 -0.74 -8.92
N PRO A 23 6.53 -1.00 -9.68
CA PRO A 23 6.60 -1.29 -11.11
C PRO A 23 6.61 -0.01 -11.98
N VAL A 24 6.62 1.17 -11.35
CA VAL A 24 6.69 2.48 -11.99
C VAL A 24 7.98 3.22 -11.62
N LYS A 25 8.32 4.25 -12.39
CA LYS A 25 9.41 5.20 -12.09
C LYS A 25 9.00 6.60 -12.52
N TRP A 26 9.64 7.62 -11.93
CA TRP A 26 9.54 8.98 -12.45
C TRP A 26 10.41 9.12 -13.69
N ASP A 27 9.87 9.67 -14.78
CA ASP A 27 10.64 10.11 -15.95
C ASP A 27 10.93 11.60 -15.85
N THR A 28 12.20 11.95 -15.63
CA THR A 28 12.66 13.34 -15.54
C THR A 28 12.52 14.10 -16.84
N ASN A 29 12.51 13.42 -18.00
CA ASN A 29 12.40 14.09 -19.30
C ASN A 29 10.97 14.51 -19.60
N GLN A 30 10.00 13.72 -19.16
CA GLN A 30 8.58 13.94 -19.44
C GLN A 30 7.82 14.50 -18.22
N ASP A 31 8.51 14.66 -17.09
CA ASP A 31 7.98 15.05 -15.79
C ASP A 31 6.68 14.30 -15.43
N GLN A 32 6.70 12.98 -15.66
CA GLN A 32 5.55 12.11 -15.45
C GLN A 32 5.97 10.71 -14.97
N ILE A 33 5.01 9.96 -14.43
CA ILE A 33 5.21 8.58 -14.00
C ILE A 33 5.12 7.68 -15.24
N VAL A 34 6.13 6.84 -15.43
CA VAL A 34 6.16 5.85 -16.51
C VAL A 34 6.29 4.43 -15.94
N VAL A 35 5.68 3.48 -16.63
CA VAL A 35 5.81 2.06 -16.30
C VAL A 35 7.26 1.61 -16.57
N ARG A 36 7.83 0.79 -15.69
CA ARG A 36 9.19 0.25 -15.87
C ARG A 36 9.23 -0.85 -16.91
N ASP A 37 10.44 -1.08 -17.42
CA ASP A 37 10.75 -2.17 -18.33
C ASP A 37 10.31 -3.54 -17.79
N PRO A 38 9.92 -4.49 -18.67
CA PRO A 38 9.46 -5.82 -18.27
C PRO A 38 10.45 -6.59 -17.38
N LYS A 39 11.76 -6.35 -17.55
CA LYS A 39 12.81 -6.95 -16.71
C LYS A 39 12.72 -6.48 -15.25
N ALA A 40 12.47 -5.19 -15.03
CA ALA A 40 12.31 -4.64 -13.69
C ALA A 40 11.00 -5.11 -13.06
N GLN A 41 9.91 -5.21 -13.83
CA GLN A 41 8.65 -5.76 -13.36
C GLN A 41 8.79 -7.22 -12.90
N ARG A 42 9.64 -8.01 -13.58
CA ARG A 42 9.95 -9.38 -13.14
C ARG A 42 10.54 -9.40 -11.73
N VAL A 43 11.41 -8.44 -11.39
CA VAL A 43 11.97 -8.32 -10.03
C VAL A 43 10.88 -7.97 -9.00
N VAL A 44 9.96 -7.07 -9.35
CA VAL A 44 8.81 -6.73 -8.49
C VAL A 44 7.92 -7.95 -8.24
N ARG A 45 7.67 -8.79 -9.26
CA ARG A 45 6.92 -10.04 -9.09
C ARG A 45 7.65 -11.03 -8.18
N TRP A 46 8.97 -11.17 -8.32
CA TRP A 46 9.75 -12.02 -7.42
C TRP A 46 9.72 -11.53 -5.97
N SER A 47 9.81 -10.22 -5.74
CA SER A 47 9.68 -9.68 -4.38
C SER A 47 8.28 -9.90 -3.81
N LEU A 48 7.22 -9.80 -4.63
CA LEU A 48 5.87 -10.13 -4.21
C LEU A 48 5.72 -11.61 -3.84
N LEU A 49 6.29 -12.52 -4.63
CA LEU A 49 6.31 -13.96 -4.30
C LEU A 49 7.05 -14.23 -2.99
N LEU A 50 8.21 -13.60 -2.78
CA LEU A 50 8.97 -13.73 -1.53
C LEU A 50 8.17 -13.22 -0.31
N ASN A 51 7.42 -12.11 -0.48
CA ASN A 51 6.50 -11.62 0.53
C ASN A 51 5.35 -12.59 0.80
N ALA A 52 4.81 -13.24 -0.23
CA ALA A 52 3.78 -14.27 -0.08
C ALA A 52 4.29 -15.45 0.76
N PHE A 53 5.51 -15.93 0.47
CA PHE A 53 6.14 -16.99 1.28
C PHE A 53 6.35 -16.55 2.72
N ALA A 54 6.80 -15.32 2.96
CA ALA A 54 6.97 -14.80 4.31
C ALA A 54 5.64 -14.74 5.08
N VAL A 55 4.54 -14.32 4.44
CA VAL A 55 3.20 -14.33 5.03
C VAL A 55 2.76 -15.75 5.39
N LEU A 56 2.89 -16.70 4.46
CA LEU A 56 2.53 -18.10 4.71
C LEU A 56 3.35 -18.72 5.84
N ALA A 57 4.65 -18.44 5.89
CA ALA A 57 5.52 -18.87 6.98
C ALA A 57 5.06 -18.30 8.33
N ARG A 58 4.72 -17.01 8.40
CA ARG A 58 4.21 -16.38 9.63
C ARG A 58 2.87 -16.96 10.07
N ILE A 59 1.94 -17.17 9.13
CA ILE A 59 0.66 -17.85 9.40
C ILE A 59 0.92 -19.22 10.02
N PHE A 60 1.80 -20.01 9.41
CA PHE A 60 2.16 -21.33 9.89
C PHE A 60 2.76 -21.29 11.31
N ILE A 61 3.66 -20.34 11.59
CA ILE A 61 4.28 -20.18 12.92
C ILE A 61 3.23 -19.88 13.99
N ILE A 62 2.30 -18.95 13.71
CA ILE A 62 1.24 -18.55 14.63
C ILE A 62 0.30 -19.71 14.94
N PHE A 63 -0.02 -20.54 13.94
CA PHE A 63 -0.84 -21.74 14.16
C PHE A 63 -0.10 -22.87 14.87
N SER A 64 1.23 -22.92 14.76
CA SER A 64 2.04 -24.01 15.32
C SER A 64 2.47 -23.78 16.76
N HIS A 65 2.50 -22.53 17.23
CA HIS A 65 2.93 -22.19 18.59
C HIS A 65 1.75 -21.84 19.49
N GLU A 66 1.74 -22.41 20.70
CA GLU A 66 0.85 -21.96 21.76
C GLU A 66 1.33 -20.59 22.27
N LEU A 67 0.54 -19.55 21.99
CA LEU A 67 0.80 -18.17 22.41
C LEU A 67 -0.22 -17.76 23.48
N ASN A 68 0.16 -16.82 24.33
CA ASN A 68 -0.81 -16.21 25.24
C ASN A 68 -1.84 -15.40 24.42
N LEU A 69 -3.05 -15.21 24.96
CA LEU A 69 -4.14 -14.48 24.27
C LEU A 69 -3.71 -13.09 23.76
N LEU A 70 -2.90 -12.38 24.55
CA LEU A 70 -2.37 -11.06 24.17
C LEU A 70 -1.40 -11.15 22.98
N GLU A 71 -0.44 -12.07 23.03
CA GLU A 71 0.55 -12.30 21.97
C GLU A 71 -0.12 -12.79 20.68
N GLN A 72 -1.14 -13.64 20.81
CA GLN A 72 -1.95 -14.11 19.70
C GLN A 72 -2.73 -12.96 19.05
N ALA A 73 -3.34 -12.06 19.84
CA ALA A 73 -4.05 -10.90 19.32
C ALA A 73 -3.10 -9.92 18.61
N GLU A 74 -1.93 -9.64 19.19
CA GLU A 74 -0.89 -8.81 18.59
C GLU A 74 -0.41 -9.40 17.25
N ALA A 75 -0.09 -10.70 17.23
CA ALA A 75 0.32 -11.40 16.01
C ALA A 75 -0.79 -11.39 14.95
N ALA A 76 -2.06 -11.58 15.34
CA ALA A 76 -3.20 -11.55 14.43
C ALA A 76 -3.39 -10.16 13.79
N ILE A 77 -3.30 -9.07 14.57
CA ILE A 77 -3.41 -7.70 14.05
C ILE A 77 -2.24 -7.39 13.10
N ALA A 78 -1.02 -7.77 13.47
CA ALA A 78 0.15 -7.57 12.62
C ALA A 78 0.04 -8.37 11.32
N MET A 79 -0.44 -9.60 11.39
CA MET A 79 -0.68 -10.42 10.21
C MET A 79 -1.80 -9.88 9.33
N ALA A 80 -2.89 -9.39 9.92
CA ALA A 80 -3.97 -8.76 9.18
C ALA A 80 -3.48 -7.51 8.45
N SER A 81 -2.71 -6.64 9.12
CA SER A 81 -2.14 -5.45 8.47
C SER A 81 -1.18 -5.80 7.34
N TYR A 82 -0.29 -6.79 7.55
CA TYR A 82 0.63 -7.27 6.51
C TYR A 82 -0.10 -7.91 5.33
N ALA A 83 -1.12 -8.74 5.60
CA ALA A 83 -1.94 -9.37 4.59
C ALA A 83 -2.72 -8.33 3.78
N MET A 84 -3.30 -7.32 4.43
CA MET A 84 -3.97 -6.21 3.74
C MET A 84 -2.99 -5.44 2.83
N SER A 85 -1.80 -5.10 3.31
CA SER A 85 -0.75 -4.50 2.47
C SER A 85 -0.33 -5.39 1.31
N PHE A 86 -0.32 -6.72 1.50
CA PHE A 86 -0.05 -7.69 0.44
C PHE A 86 -1.16 -7.70 -0.61
N LEU A 87 -2.42 -7.77 -0.18
CA LEU A 87 -3.59 -7.75 -1.05
C LEU A 87 -3.66 -6.47 -1.88
N ILE A 88 -3.37 -5.31 -1.27
CA ILE A 88 -3.29 -4.03 -2.00
C ILE A 88 -2.24 -4.07 -3.12
N ARG A 89 -1.17 -4.86 -2.96
CA ARG A 89 -0.09 -5.03 -3.95
C ARG A 89 -0.31 -6.17 -4.94
N LEU A 90 -1.35 -7.00 -4.77
CA LEU A 90 -1.66 -8.09 -5.71
C LEU A 90 -2.16 -7.59 -7.07
N ASP A 91 -2.43 -6.30 -7.22
CA ASP A 91 -2.87 -5.66 -8.46
C ASP A 91 -1.73 -5.49 -9.49
N ILE A 92 -1.09 -6.62 -9.85
CA ILE A 92 -0.07 -6.75 -10.90
C ILE A 92 -0.62 -7.70 -11.97
N PRO A 93 -0.71 -7.29 -13.25
CA PRO A 93 0.08 -6.25 -13.92
C PRO A 93 -0.39 -4.82 -13.65
N VAL A 94 0.54 -3.87 -13.73
CA VAL A 94 0.21 -2.43 -13.61
C VAL A 94 -0.76 -2.05 -14.70
N ASP A 95 -1.94 -1.63 -14.28
CA ASP A 95 -2.88 -1.00 -15.20
C ASP A 95 -2.28 0.32 -15.70
N HIS A 96 -2.08 0.39 -17.02
CA HIS A 96 -1.60 1.60 -17.67
C HIS A 96 -2.62 2.73 -17.49
N GLY A 97 -3.91 2.40 -17.39
CA GLY A 97 -4.99 3.33 -17.08
C GLY A 97 -4.80 4.02 -15.73
N ALA A 98 -4.45 3.29 -14.68
CA ALA A 98 -4.14 3.87 -13.37
C ALA A 98 -2.95 4.85 -13.44
N VAL A 99 -1.88 4.51 -14.16
CA VAL A 99 -0.73 5.40 -14.35
C VAL A 99 -1.10 6.67 -15.13
N HIS A 100 -1.90 6.53 -16.20
CA HIS A 100 -2.41 7.68 -16.96
C HIS A 100 -3.32 8.57 -16.13
N LEU A 101 -4.19 8.00 -15.29
CA LEU A 101 -5.05 8.74 -14.37
C LEU A 101 -4.23 9.53 -13.35
N VAL A 102 -3.23 8.92 -12.71
CA VAL A 102 -2.35 9.60 -11.77
C VAL A 102 -1.59 10.74 -12.45
N ASN A 103 -1.03 10.50 -13.65
CA ASN A 103 -0.36 11.55 -14.43
C ASN A 103 -1.31 12.71 -14.80
N TYR A 104 -2.56 12.40 -15.14
CA TYR A 104 -3.58 13.41 -15.40
C TYR A 104 -3.87 14.24 -14.15
N LEU A 105 -4.03 13.59 -12.98
CA LEU A 105 -4.33 14.25 -11.71
C LEU A 105 -3.18 15.13 -11.21
N ILE A 106 -1.92 14.71 -11.39
CA ILE A 106 -0.74 15.52 -11.05
C ILE A 106 -0.73 16.84 -11.83
N ARG A 107 -1.25 16.85 -13.07
CA ARG A 107 -1.33 18.05 -13.91
C ARG A 107 -2.50 18.98 -13.54
N GLN A 108 -3.45 18.51 -12.74
CA GLN A 108 -4.59 19.32 -12.34
C GLN A 108 -4.25 20.21 -11.14
N PRO A 109 -4.74 21.47 -11.10
CA PRO A 109 -4.62 22.32 -9.93
C PRO A 109 -5.58 21.84 -8.83
N VAL A 110 -5.17 20.82 -8.07
CA VAL A 110 -5.97 20.31 -6.95
C VAL A 110 -5.77 21.15 -5.69
N GLU A 111 -6.87 21.39 -4.95
CA GLU A 111 -6.85 21.97 -3.61
C GLU A 111 -6.13 21.04 -2.62
N LYS A 112 -5.48 21.64 -1.62
CA LYS A 112 -4.55 20.97 -0.70
C LYS A 112 -5.23 19.83 0.06
N TYR A 113 -4.80 18.59 -0.14
CA TYR A 113 -5.13 17.47 0.74
C TYR A 113 -4.11 17.41 1.88
N ALA A 114 -4.61 17.25 3.11
CA ALA A 114 -3.78 17.24 4.31
C ALA A 114 -2.86 16.00 4.37
N GLU A 115 -1.55 16.26 4.28
CA GLU A 115 -0.45 15.30 4.08
C GLU A 115 0.19 14.78 5.39
N LEU A 116 -0.36 15.16 6.56
CA LEU A 116 0.32 14.99 7.85
C LEU A 116 0.28 13.55 8.41
N THR A 117 -0.61 12.68 7.93
CA THR A 117 -0.85 11.35 8.52
C THR A 117 0.16 10.29 8.07
N SER A 118 0.78 10.43 6.90
CA SER A 118 1.64 9.37 6.33
C SER A 118 2.99 9.23 7.03
N HIS A 119 3.63 10.33 7.44
CA HIS A 119 4.96 10.31 8.04
C HIS A 119 4.95 9.80 9.49
N LEU A 120 3.89 10.10 10.26
CA LEU A 120 3.74 9.65 11.64
C LEU A 120 3.62 8.12 11.74
N ILE A 121 2.88 7.50 10.81
CA ILE A 121 2.68 6.04 10.80
C ILE A 121 4.00 5.33 10.46
N SER A 122 4.77 5.83 9.49
CA SER A 122 6.06 5.25 9.13
C SER A 122 7.08 5.32 10.27
N GLY A 123 7.12 6.43 11.02
CA GLY A 123 8.06 6.60 12.14
C GLY A 123 7.78 5.65 13.31
N VAL A 124 6.50 5.47 13.66
CA VAL A 124 6.09 4.60 14.76
C VAL A 124 6.45 3.13 14.49
N VAL A 125 6.27 2.65 13.25
CA VAL A 125 6.56 1.24 12.95
C VAL A 125 8.07 0.95 12.91
N VAL A 126 8.90 1.89 12.43
CA VAL A 126 10.36 1.75 12.49
C VAL A 126 10.86 1.70 13.94
N ALA A 127 10.31 2.53 14.82
CA ALA A 127 10.65 2.52 16.24
C ALA A 127 10.28 1.17 16.90
N LEU A 128 9.05 0.68 16.68
CA LEU A 128 8.61 -0.60 17.24
C LEU A 128 9.48 -1.78 16.81
N THR A 129 9.88 -1.82 15.54
CA THR A 129 10.73 -2.88 14.99
C THR A 129 12.14 -2.89 15.59
N TYR A 130 12.68 -1.71 15.93
CA TYR A 130 14.01 -1.59 16.53
C TYR A 130 14.03 -1.98 18.01
N PHE A 131 12.96 -1.63 18.76
CA PHE A 131 12.95 -1.81 20.21
C PHE A 131 12.51 -3.20 20.69
N SER A 132 11.86 -4.02 19.85
CA SER A 132 11.32 -5.32 20.31
C SER A 132 11.54 -6.47 19.31
N PRO A 133 12.79 -6.98 19.14
CA PRO A 133 13.13 -7.99 18.15
C PRO A 133 12.56 -9.40 18.44
N CYS A 134 12.07 -9.67 19.65
CA CYS A 134 11.39 -10.94 19.99
C CYS A 134 9.85 -10.80 20.04
N GLN A 135 9.28 -9.74 19.48
CA GLN A 135 7.82 -9.71 19.28
C GLN A 135 7.40 -10.84 18.33
N PRO A 136 6.24 -11.48 18.57
CA PRO A 136 5.72 -12.61 17.77
C PRO A 136 5.45 -12.24 16.30
N ILE A 137 5.59 -10.95 15.96
CA ILE A 137 5.42 -10.39 14.61
C ILE A 137 6.61 -10.74 13.69
N LEU A 138 7.79 -11.01 14.25
CA LEU A 138 9.04 -11.23 13.50
C LEU A 138 9.30 -12.74 13.32
N LEU A 139 9.70 -13.20 12.13
CA LEU A 139 10.29 -14.53 11.88
C LEU A 139 11.50 -14.78 12.78
N SER A 140 12.18 -13.72 13.22
CA SER A 140 13.23 -13.77 14.24
C SER A 140 12.76 -14.42 15.55
N PHE A 141 11.44 -14.45 15.84
CA PHE A 141 10.84 -15.19 16.95
C PHE A 141 11.16 -16.68 16.92
N LEU A 142 11.32 -17.30 15.74
CA LEU A 142 11.73 -18.71 15.61
C LEU A 142 13.07 -19.02 16.31
N LEU A 143 13.88 -17.98 16.54
CA LEU A 143 15.19 -18.10 17.18
C LEU A 143 15.17 -17.69 18.66
N CYS A 144 14.11 -17.02 19.13
CA CYS A 144 13.86 -16.71 20.54
C CYS A 144 13.24 -17.96 21.18
N CYS A 145 14.03 -18.76 21.90
CA CYS A 145 13.54 -19.96 22.60
C CYS A 145 12.97 -19.57 23.97
N PRO A 146 11.67 -19.71 24.24
CA PRO A 146 11.10 -19.42 25.55
C PRO A 146 11.37 -20.51 26.60
N ASN A 147 11.61 -21.75 26.17
CA ASN A 147 11.90 -22.88 27.05
C ASN A 147 13.00 -23.75 26.44
N HIS A 148 13.91 -24.27 27.27
CA HIS A 148 15.13 -25.09 27.02
C HIS A 148 14.98 -26.26 26.01
N SER A 149 14.52 -26.01 24.80
CA SER A 149 14.24 -26.98 23.76
C SER A 149 15.37 -27.04 22.73
N PHE A 150 15.46 -28.21 22.10
CA PHE A 150 16.61 -28.83 21.42
C PHE A 150 17.41 -27.94 20.42
N LEU A 151 16.80 -26.90 19.83
CA LEU A 151 17.49 -25.95 18.95
C LEU A 151 18.36 -24.91 19.69
N CYS A 152 18.18 -24.74 21.01
CA CYS A 152 19.00 -23.87 21.85
C CYS A 152 20.33 -24.53 22.27
N CYS A 153 20.47 -25.85 22.11
CA CYS A 153 21.66 -26.62 22.50
C CYS A 153 22.75 -26.71 21.43
N ILE A 154 22.53 -26.18 20.22
CA ILE A 154 23.58 -26.15 19.19
C ILE A 154 24.59 -25.06 19.57
N GLN A 155 25.68 -25.50 20.18
CA GLN A 155 26.81 -24.73 20.72
C GLN A 155 27.66 -24.09 19.61
N TRP A 156 27.05 -23.18 18.83
CA TRP A 156 27.71 -22.31 17.84
C TRP A 156 27.17 -20.88 18.00
N ASN A 157 27.58 -20.21 19.09
CA ASN A 157 27.08 -18.88 19.46
C ASN A 157 27.25 -17.82 18.35
N LEU A 158 28.29 -17.93 17.52
CA LEU A 158 28.52 -17.00 16.42
C LEU A 158 27.57 -17.25 15.24
N THR A 159 27.46 -18.50 14.78
CA THR A 159 26.60 -18.86 13.63
C THR A 159 25.14 -18.54 13.89
N LYS A 160 24.63 -18.81 15.10
CA LYS A 160 23.26 -18.45 15.49
C LYS A 160 23.01 -16.94 15.42
N ARG A 161 23.92 -16.13 15.98
CA ARG A 161 23.82 -14.67 15.93
C ARG A 161 23.87 -14.15 14.49
N VAL A 162 24.75 -14.70 13.65
CA VAL A 162 24.85 -14.31 12.24
C VAL A 162 23.55 -14.62 11.48
N ILE A 163 22.99 -15.83 11.66
CA ILE A 163 21.72 -16.22 11.04
C ILE A 163 20.58 -15.33 11.53
N GLN A 164 20.53 -15.02 12.84
CA GLN A 164 19.50 -14.15 13.42
C GLN A 164 19.56 -12.73 12.84
N VAL A 165 20.75 -12.14 12.77
CA VAL A 165 20.95 -10.82 12.16
C VAL A 165 20.57 -10.84 10.67
N PHE A 166 20.94 -11.90 9.95
CA PHE A 166 20.58 -12.05 8.55
C PHE A 166 19.06 -12.14 8.35
N LEU A 167 18.36 -12.97 9.12
CA LEU A 167 16.91 -13.09 9.06
C LEU A 167 16.25 -11.76 9.41
N GLY A 168 16.66 -11.10 10.49
CA GLY A 168 16.14 -9.78 10.86
C GLY A 168 16.34 -8.73 9.75
N LEU A 169 17.49 -8.75 9.06
CA LEU A 169 17.73 -7.87 7.92
C LEU A 169 16.82 -8.17 6.73
N VAL A 170 16.62 -9.45 6.40
CA VAL A 170 15.71 -9.87 5.33
C VAL A 170 14.28 -9.45 5.66
N GLU A 171 13.83 -9.67 6.89
CA GLU A 171 12.51 -9.24 7.36
C GLU A 171 12.32 -7.74 7.28
N PHE A 172 13.34 -6.97 7.70
CA PHE A 172 13.31 -5.52 7.60
C PHE A 172 13.15 -5.07 6.15
N ILE A 173 13.92 -5.67 5.22
CA ILE A 173 13.81 -5.34 3.79
C ILE A 173 12.43 -5.69 3.25
N LEU A 174 11.88 -6.86 3.57
CA LEU A 174 10.54 -7.26 3.16
C LEU A 174 9.47 -6.32 3.70
N PHE A 175 9.57 -5.97 4.98
CA PHE A 175 8.67 -5.03 5.63
C PHE A 175 8.73 -3.63 4.99
N GLN A 176 9.93 -3.12 4.69
CA GLN A 176 10.11 -1.84 3.99
C GLN A 176 9.53 -1.90 2.57
N GLN A 177 9.78 -2.98 1.83
CA GLN A 177 9.21 -3.19 0.49
C GLN A 177 7.68 -3.16 0.51
N MET A 178 7.08 -3.83 1.49
CA MET A 178 5.63 -3.89 1.68
C MET A 178 5.05 -2.56 2.07
N THR A 179 5.66 -1.86 3.03
CA THR A 179 5.20 -0.57 3.51
C THR A 179 5.27 0.49 2.41
N VAL A 180 6.43 0.64 1.76
CA VAL A 180 6.61 1.61 0.67
C VAL A 180 5.69 1.29 -0.51
N GLY A 181 5.56 0.01 -0.86
CA GLY A 181 4.65 -0.44 -1.91
C GLY A 181 3.19 -0.13 -1.58
N SER A 182 2.72 -0.56 -0.41
CA SER A 182 1.34 -0.34 0.04
C SER A 182 1.01 1.14 0.16
N LEU A 183 1.95 1.95 0.65
CA LEU A 183 1.77 3.40 0.80
C LEU A 183 1.59 4.09 -0.55
N TYR A 184 2.39 3.70 -1.56
CA TYR A 184 2.22 4.19 -2.93
C TYR A 184 0.85 3.83 -3.49
N TYR A 185 0.43 2.57 -3.40
CA TYR A 185 -0.88 2.16 -3.93
C TYR A 185 -2.03 2.83 -3.19
N PHE A 186 -1.95 2.93 -1.86
CA PHE A 186 -2.98 3.56 -1.05
C PHE A 186 -3.10 5.07 -1.32
N LEU A 187 -1.98 5.81 -1.20
CA LEU A 187 -1.98 7.27 -1.33
C LEU A 187 -2.10 7.73 -2.78
N THR A 188 -1.36 7.10 -3.69
CA THR A 188 -1.28 7.56 -5.08
C THR A 188 -2.35 6.95 -5.95
N VAL A 189 -2.68 5.67 -5.80
CA VAL A 189 -3.65 5.02 -6.71
C VAL A 189 -5.06 5.08 -6.14
N MET A 190 -5.28 4.53 -4.94
CA MET A 190 -6.62 4.41 -4.36
C MET A 190 -7.21 5.76 -3.98
N LEU A 191 -6.50 6.58 -3.19
CA LEU A 191 -7.02 7.85 -2.73
C LEU A 191 -7.32 8.80 -3.90
N GLN A 192 -6.43 8.82 -4.91
CA GLN A 192 -6.65 9.61 -6.11
C GLN A 192 -7.83 9.10 -6.95
N GLY A 193 -7.97 7.78 -7.11
CA GLY A 193 -9.11 7.16 -7.78
C GLY A 193 -10.43 7.49 -7.09
N ILE A 194 -10.47 7.40 -5.75
CA ILE A 194 -11.65 7.77 -4.95
C ILE A 194 -11.99 9.25 -5.12
N SER A 195 -10.99 10.14 -5.05
CA SER A 195 -11.20 11.57 -5.26
C SER A 195 -11.72 11.87 -6.67
N PHE A 196 -11.20 11.19 -7.70
CA PHE A 196 -11.68 11.33 -9.07
C PHE A 196 -13.14 10.85 -9.24
N LEU A 197 -13.48 9.69 -8.68
CA LEU A 197 -14.85 9.16 -8.68
C LEU A 197 -15.81 10.09 -7.95
N TRP A 198 -15.39 10.62 -6.80
CA TRP A 198 -16.16 11.58 -6.02
C TRP A 198 -16.45 12.86 -6.82
N MET A 199 -15.43 13.45 -7.44
CA MET A 199 -15.59 14.66 -8.26
C MET A 199 -16.48 14.42 -9.48
N SER A 200 -16.35 13.26 -10.13
CA SER A 200 -17.18 12.87 -11.27
C SER A 200 -18.65 12.69 -10.85
N CYS A 201 -18.89 12.06 -9.70
CA CYS A 201 -20.23 11.91 -9.14
C CYS A 201 -20.88 13.26 -8.83
N GLN A 202 -20.12 14.19 -8.23
CA GLN A 202 -20.59 15.55 -7.95
C GLN A 202 -20.95 16.32 -9.22
N ALA A 203 -20.12 16.23 -10.27
CA ALA A 203 -20.41 16.86 -11.56
C ALA A 203 -21.68 16.28 -12.21
N PHE A 204 -21.86 14.97 -12.13
CA PHE A 204 -23.06 14.29 -12.63
C PHE A 204 -24.32 14.74 -11.88
N LEU A 205 -24.28 14.76 -10.54
CA LEU A 205 -25.41 15.21 -9.71
C LEU A 205 -25.79 16.66 -9.99
N LYS A 206 -24.80 17.54 -10.19
CA LYS A 206 -25.04 18.94 -10.58
C LYS A 206 -25.70 19.05 -11.95
N SER A 207 -25.22 18.29 -12.95
CA SER A 207 -25.82 18.26 -14.28
C SER A 207 -27.25 17.70 -14.25
N TRP A 208 -27.52 16.69 -13.42
CA TRP A 208 -28.84 16.11 -13.27
C TRP A 208 -29.82 17.10 -12.64
N LYS A 209 -29.43 17.76 -11.54
CA LYS A 209 -30.25 18.78 -10.87
C LYS A 209 -30.57 19.95 -11.80
N SER A 210 -29.60 20.39 -12.60
CA SER A 210 -29.81 21.47 -13.59
C SER A 210 -30.80 21.10 -14.70
N LYS A 211 -30.89 19.82 -15.08
CA LYS A 211 -31.85 19.35 -16.11
C LYS A 211 -33.22 19.05 -15.53
N GLY A 212 -33.29 18.51 -14.31
CA GLY A 212 -34.54 18.23 -13.60
C GLY A 212 -35.37 19.50 -13.36
N SER A 213 -34.72 20.62 -13.00
CA SER A 213 -35.39 21.91 -12.84
C SER A 213 -35.97 22.50 -14.13
N ILE A 214 -35.61 21.98 -15.31
CA ILE A 214 -36.20 22.42 -16.60
C ILE A 214 -37.52 21.68 -16.87
N VAL A 215 -37.68 20.45 -16.36
CA VAL A 215 -38.88 19.63 -16.61
C VAL A 215 -40.06 20.03 -15.72
N GLU A 216 -39.83 20.60 -14.53
CA GLU A 216 -40.90 21.12 -13.67
C GLU A 216 -41.40 22.53 -14.06
N GLY A 217 -40.75 23.21 -15.01
CA GLY A 217 -41.12 24.56 -15.46
C GLY A 217 -42.05 24.64 -16.68
N THR A 218 -42.33 23.51 -17.36
CA THR A 218 -43.13 23.51 -18.60
C THR A 218 -44.05 22.28 -18.73
N CYS A 219 -44.79 21.95 -17.68
CA CYS A 219 -46.10 21.30 -17.87
C CYS A 219 -47.17 22.39 -18.06
N HIS A 220 -47.00 23.23 -19.10
CA HIS A 220 -48.17 23.89 -19.67
C HIS A 220 -48.91 22.80 -20.44
N VAL A 221 -49.89 22.20 -19.79
CA VAL A 221 -50.88 21.30 -20.38
C VAL A 221 -51.54 22.09 -21.51
N GLY A 222 -51.02 21.91 -22.72
CA GLY A 222 -51.65 22.35 -23.94
C GLY A 222 -52.89 21.49 -24.14
N THR A 223 -54.02 22.00 -23.66
CA THR A 223 -55.35 21.52 -23.99
C THR A 223 -55.53 21.67 -25.50
N ILE A 224 -55.18 20.63 -26.26
CA ILE A 224 -55.47 20.56 -27.69
C ILE A 224 -56.98 20.36 -27.81
N TRP A 225 -57.63 21.44 -28.19
CA TRP A 225 -59.02 21.49 -28.60
C TRP A 225 -59.28 20.50 -29.73
N ALA A 226 -60.14 19.52 -29.47
CA ALA A 226 -60.84 18.79 -30.50
C ALA A 226 -61.90 19.73 -31.13
N LYS A 227 -61.70 20.11 -32.39
CA LYS A 227 -62.76 20.61 -33.26
C LYS A 227 -63.17 19.47 -34.19
N ALA A 228 -64.37 18.96 -33.97
CA ALA A 228 -65.22 18.32 -34.97
C ALA A 228 -66.36 19.29 -35.30
#